data_AF-A0A5N5FBS2-F1
#
_entry.id   AF-A0A5N5FBS2-F1
#
_cell.length_a   1.000
_cell.length_b   1.000
_cell.length_c   1.000
_cell.angle_alpha   90.00
_cell.angle_beta   90.00
_cell.angle_gamma   90.00
#
_symmetry.space_group_name_H-M   'P 1'
#
loop_
_entity.id
_entity.type
_entity.pdbx_description
1 polymer ?
#
loop_
_entity_poly.entity_id
_entity_poly.type
_entity_poly.pdbx_seq_one_letter_code
_entity_poly.pdbx_strand_id
1 'polypeptide(L)'
;MPLTPLVASLPELVKKFGQIKTKLQSPPHSSKSFPLQNVSHIFKDWMRRDFTASFNLKVLHDAKMALTELYKAQSLSKAQYEYFLNFFENMRALKDQYQKAEWASNRVKCYQEKHKGLAMEDKIAVVDAKKMNLANHLCKKIEEVEKMNQEVEDSKAQLANNNMYLEEPGRIFTIMQNYYFRMATLAKDVKLLN
;
A
#
# COMPACT_ATOMS: atom_id res chain seq x y z
N MET A 1 11.07 -3.53 -53.63
CA MET A 1 10.99 -4.60 -52.60
C MET A 1 10.76 -3.95 -51.25
N PRO A 2 9.78 -4.39 -50.45
CA PRO A 2 9.57 -3.86 -49.11
C PRO A 2 10.67 -4.38 -48.19
N LEU A 3 11.41 -3.47 -47.55
CA LEU A 3 12.33 -3.80 -46.46
C LEU A 3 11.50 -4.32 -45.28
N THR A 4 11.47 -5.64 -45.13
CA THR A 4 10.91 -6.29 -43.94
C THR A 4 11.68 -5.76 -42.72
N PRO A 5 11.02 -5.24 -41.67
CA PRO A 5 11.71 -4.86 -40.45
C PRO A 5 12.31 -6.14 -39.89
N LEU A 6 13.64 -6.24 -39.89
CA LEU A 6 14.34 -7.37 -39.33
C LEU A 6 14.08 -7.31 -37.81
N VAL A 7 13.07 -8.06 -37.34
CA VAL A 7 12.83 -8.31 -35.92
C VAL A 7 13.94 -9.25 -35.45
N ALA A 8 15.18 -8.77 -35.49
CA ALA A 8 16.30 -9.47 -34.89
C ALA A 8 16.03 -9.46 -33.38
N SER A 9 15.85 -10.66 -32.82
CA SER A 9 15.67 -10.80 -31.38
C SER A 9 16.86 -10.18 -30.65
N LEU A 10 16.62 -9.62 -29.46
CA LEU A 10 17.65 -9.01 -28.62
C LEU A 10 18.93 -9.88 -28.48
N PRO A 11 18.85 -11.23 -28.31
CA PRO A 11 20.03 -12.09 -28.26
C PRO A 11 20.83 -12.12 -29.57
N GLU A 12 20.15 -12.03 -30.71
CA GLU A 12 20.78 -12.01 -32.02
C GLU A 12 21.52 -10.68 -32.26
N LEU A 13 20.95 -9.58 -31.77
CA LEU A 13 21.58 -8.26 -31.80
C LEU A 13 22.85 -8.23 -30.95
N VAL A 14 22.78 -8.76 -29.72
CA VAL A 14 23.92 -8.87 -28.80
C VAL A 14 25.03 -9.75 -29.39
N LYS A 15 24.66 -10.87 -30.01
CA LYS A 15 25.62 -11.76 -30.69
C LYS A 15 26.33 -11.08 -31.86
N LYS A 16 25.58 -10.37 -32.71
CA LYS A 16 26.16 -9.57 -33.81
C LYS A 16 27.07 -8.46 -33.26
N PHE A 17 26.69 -7.81 -32.17
CA PHE A 17 27.50 -6.79 -31.51
C PHE A 17 28.84 -7.32 -31.00
N GLY A 18 28.84 -8.49 -30.37
CA GLY A 18 30.06 -9.17 -29.92
C GLY A 18 31.05 -9.45 -31.05
N GLN A 19 30.55 -9.91 -32.21
CA GLN A 19 31.40 -10.18 -33.38
C GLN A 19 32.08 -8.92 -33.91
N ILE A 20 31.38 -7.79 -33.91
CA ILE A 20 31.93 -6.52 -34.37
C ILE A 20 33.03 -5.99 -33.44
N LYS A 21 32.82 -6.11 -32.12
CA LYS A 21 33.80 -5.71 -31.11
C LYS A 21 35.16 -6.38 -31.33
N THR A 22 35.15 -7.66 -31.68
CA THR A 22 36.38 -8.41 -31.97
C THR A 22 37.08 -7.95 -33.26
N LYS A 23 36.32 -7.52 -34.29
CA LYS A 23 36.88 -7.06 -35.57
C LYS A 23 37.47 -5.65 -35.52
N LEU A 24 37.04 -4.82 -34.57
CA LEU A 24 37.53 -3.44 -34.40
C LEU A 24 38.70 -3.31 -33.41
N GLN A 25 39.09 -4.38 -32.72
CA GLN A 25 40.22 -4.40 -31.79
C GLN A 25 41.59 -4.68 -32.45
N SER A 26 41.64 -4.81 -33.78
CA SER A 26 42.89 -4.98 -34.52
C SER A 26 43.80 -3.73 -34.41
N PRO A 27 45.13 -3.89 -34.34
CA PRO A 27 46.07 -2.79 -34.06
C PRO A 27 46.01 -1.69 -35.14
N PRO A 28 45.98 -0.39 -34.77
CA PRO A 28 46.02 0.68 -35.74
C PRO A 28 47.44 0.86 -36.30
N HIS A 29 47.60 0.77 -37.62
CA HIS A 29 48.76 1.33 -38.31
C HIS A 29 48.47 2.81 -38.68
N SER A 30 49.40 3.69 -38.32
CA SER A 30 49.56 5.11 -38.72
C SER A 30 48.80 6.21 -37.94
N SER A 31 49.50 7.33 -37.77
CA SER A 31 49.18 8.51 -36.98
C SER A 31 48.00 9.31 -37.55
N LYS A 32 46.88 9.35 -36.81
CA LYS A 32 45.69 10.14 -37.14
C LYS A 32 45.77 11.58 -36.61
N SER A 33 45.18 12.52 -37.35
CA SER A 33 45.03 13.93 -36.96
C SER A 33 44.17 14.11 -35.69
N PHE A 34 44.46 15.17 -34.91
CA PHE A 34 43.83 15.47 -33.61
C PHE A 34 42.28 15.44 -33.61
N PRO A 35 41.56 15.98 -34.61
CA PRO A 35 40.08 15.92 -34.64
C PRO A 35 39.56 14.48 -34.78
N LEU A 36 40.27 13.64 -35.55
CA LEU A 36 39.91 12.24 -35.75
C LEU A 36 40.14 11.37 -34.52
N GLN A 37 41.11 11.75 -33.68
CA GLN A 37 41.37 11.05 -32.42
C GLN A 37 40.20 11.18 -31.46
N ASN A 38 39.64 12.39 -31.32
CA ASN A 38 38.49 12.63 -30.45
C ASN A 38 37.24 11.85 -30.91
N VAL A 39 36.94 11.89 -32.22
CA VAL A 39 35.83 11.13 -32.81
C VAL A 39 36.01 9.62 -32.63
N SER A 40 37.23 9.11 -32.85
CA SER A 40 37.52 7.69 -32.66
C SER A 40 37.40 7.27 -31.19
N HIS A 41 37.72 8.16 -30.24
CA HIS A 41 37.59 7.91 -28.81
C HIS A 41 36.12 7.75 -28.42
N ILE A 42 35.25 8.65 -28.88
CA ILE A 42 33.80 8.61 -28.61
C ILE A 42 33.19 7.27 -29.06
N PHE A 43 33.53 6.82 -30.27
CA PHE A 43 33.01 5.55 -30.80
C PHE A 43 33.55 4.33 -30.04
N LYS A 44 34.84 4.33 -29.68
CA LYS A 44 35.47 3.25 -28.89
C LYS A 44 34.93 3.19 -27.47
N ASP A 45 34.70 4.33 -26.84
CA ASP A 45 34.09 4.42 -25.51
C ASP A 45 32.68 3.88 -25.54
N TRP A 46 31.89 4.26 -26.54
CA TRP A 46 30.55 3.71 -26.70
C TRP A 46 30.57 2.18 -26.85
N MET A 47 31.47 1.63 -27.67
CA MET A 47 31.65 0.17 -27.83
C MET A 47 32.08 -0.55 -26.55
N ARG A 48 32.68 0.16 -25.58
CA ARG A 48 33.11 -0.40 -24.29
C ARG A 48 32.03 -0.33 -23.21
N ARG A 49 31.01 0.51 -23.39
CA ARG A 49 29.91 0.64 -22.43
C ARG A 49 29.10 -0.65 -22.38
N ASP A 50 28.49 -0.88 -21.23
CA ASP A 50 27.47 -1.91 -21.11
C ASP A 50 26.26 -1.57 -21.99
N PHE A 51 25.40 -2.57 -22.18
CA PHE A 51 24.23 -2.46 -23.02
C PHE A 51 23.30 -1.32 -22.56
N THR A 52 23.09 -1.17 -21.25
CA THR A 52 22.21 -0.16 -20.65
C THR A 52 22.70 1.27 -20.93
N ALA A 53 23.98 1.54 -20.70
CA ALA A 53 24.62 2.82 -20.95
C ALA A 53 24.71 3.15 -22.45
N SER A 54 24.72 2.12 -23.30
CA SER A 54 24.72 2.25 -24.77
C SER A 54 23.35 2.60 -25.36
N PHE A 55 22.26 2.38 -24.62
CA PHE A 55 20.87 2.66 -25.02
C PHE A 55 20.39 4.08 -24.69
N ASN A 56 21.23 4.91 -24.08
CA ASN A 56 20.92 6.32 -23.87
C ASN A 56 20.80 7.04 -25.23
N LEU A 57 19.74 7.86 -25.41
CA LEU A 57 19.44 8.50 -26.71
C LEU A 57 20.57 9.40 -27.18
N LYS A 58 21.12 10.20 -26.25
CA LYS A 58 22.22 11.12 -26.50
C LYS A 58 23.48 10.33 -26.86
N VAL A 59 23.79 9.29 -26.10
CA VAL A 59 24.97 8.45 -26.35
C VAL A 59 24.88 7.74 -27.70
N LEU A 60 23.71 7.20 -28.06
CA LEU A 60 23.46 6.55 -29.34
C LEU A 60 23.58 7.54 -30.52
N HIS A 61 23.06 8.75 -30.33
CA HIS A 61 23.19 9.85 -31.30
C HIS A 61 24.65 10.27 -31.48
N ASP A 62 25.36 10.53 -30.39
CA ASP A 62 26.78 10.94 -30.40
C ASP A 62 27.64 9.87 -31.10
N ALA A 63 27.36 8.58 -30.87
CA ALA A 63 28.03 7.48 -31.54
C ALA A 63 27.70 7.38 -33.04
N LYS A 64 26.44 7.64 -33.44
CA LYS A 64 26.04 7.71 -34.86
C LYS A 64 26.71 8.88 -35.59
N MET A 65 26.84 10.03 -34.92
CA MET A 65 27.56 11.19 -35.47
C MET A 65 29.05 10.86 -35.63
N ALA A 66 29.67 10.24 -34.62
CA ALA A 66 31.06 9.81 -34.70
C ALA A 66 31.31 8.81 -35.84
N LEU A 67 30.39 7.85 -36.03
CA LEU A 67 30.42 6.92 -37.16
C LEU A 67 30.44 7.65 -38.52
N THR A 68 29.59 8.67 -38.66
CA THR A 68 29.47 9.47 -39.90
C THR A 68 30.77 10.20 -40.20
N GLU A 69 31.39 10.80 -39.20
CA GLU A 69 32.68 11.50 -39.33
C GLU A 69 33.83 10.51 -39.64
N LEU A 70 33.83 9.31 -39.04
CA LEU A 70 34.82 8.27 -39.39
C LEU A 70 34.70 7.81 -40.84
N TYR A 71 33.49 7.70 -41.37
CA TYR A 71 33.27 7.35 -42.77
C TYR A 71 33.73 8.46 -43.71
N LYS A 72 33.38 9.73 -43.43
CA LYS A 72 33.86 10.89 -44.21
C LYS A 72 35.39 10.96 -44.26
N ALA A 73 36.05 10.61 -43.16
CA ALA A 73 37.51 10.57 -43.07
C ALA A 73 38.14 9.29 -43.65
N GLN A 74 37.38 8.51 -44.43
CA GLN A 74 37.82 7.26 -45.07
C GLN A 74 38.39 6.21 -44.09
N SER A 75 38.05 6.32 -42.81
CA SER A 75 38.51 5.37 -41.78
C SER A 75 37.66 4.10 -41.73
N LEU A 76 36.55 4.05 -42.48
CA LEU A 76 35.65 2.92 -42.58
C LEU A 76 35.31 2.69 -44.05
N SER A 77 35.16 1.42 -44.44
CA SER A 77 34.62 1.10 -45.76
C SER A 77 33.12 1.42 -45.83
N LYS A 78 32.59 1.63 -47.03
CA LYS A 78 31.16 1.86 -47.26
C LYS A 78 30.30 0.73 -46.66
N ALA A 79 30.70 -0.52 -46.86
CA ALA A 79 30.00 -1.67 -46.31
C ALA A 79 29.98 -1.68 -44.77
N GLN A 80 31.09 -1.29 -44.12
CA GLN A 80 31.14 -1.16 -42.66
C GLN A 80 30.22 -0.05 -42.19
N TYR A 81 30.27 1.12 -42.83
CA TYR A 81 29.43 2.26 -42.49
C TYR A 81 27.94 1.92 -42.59
N GLU A 82 27.49 1.34 -43.71
CA GLU A 82 26.11 0.94 -43.93
C GLU A 82 25.64 -0.08 -42.88
N TYR A 83 26.50 -1.05 -42.56
CA TYR A 83 26.20 -2.05 -41.54
C TYR A 83 26.03 -1.43 -40.15
N PHE A 84 26.94 -0.55 -39.72
CA PHE A 84 26.80 0.16 -38.45
C PHE A 84 25.59 1.08 -38.43
N LEU A 85 25.30 1.77 -39.53
CA LEU A 85 24.13 2.62 -39.65
C LEU A 85 22.84 1.83 -39.43
N ASN A 86 22.72 0.66 -40.07
CA ASN A 86 21.59 -0.25 -39.87
C ASN A 86 21.49 -0.74 -38.42
N PHE A 87 22.64 -1.03 -37.79
CA PHE A 87 22.68 -1.37 -36.37
C PHE A 87 22.11 -0.25 -35.49
N PHE A 88 22.52 1.01 -35.71
CA PHE A 88 22.00 2.15 -34.95
C PHE A 88 20.50 2.37 -35.12
N GLU A 89 19.97 2.18 -36.34
CA GLU A 89 18.52 2.28 -36.58
C GLU A 89 17.74 1.15 -35.88
N ASN A 90 18.26 -0.08 -35.89
CA ASN A 90 17.66 -1.18 -35.14
C ASN A 90 17.65 -0.91 -33.63
N MET A 91 18.72 -0.33 -33.10
CA MET A 91 18.81 0.05 -31.68
C MET A 91 17.78 1.12 -31.31
N ARG A 92 17.56 2.11 -32.19
CA ARG A 92 16.52 3.12 -32.01
C ARG A 92 15.13 2.47 -32.01
N ALA A 93 14.83 1.62 -32.99
CA ALA A 93 13.54 0.93 -33.08
C ALA A 93 13.26 0.05 -31.84
N LEU A 94 14.28 -0.68 -31.38
CA LEU A 94 14.19 -1.52 -30.18
C LEU A 94 13.90 -0.70 -28.92
N LYS A 95 14.53 0.48 -28.80
CA LYS A 95 14.25 1.40 -27.69
C LYS A 95 12.82 1.91 -27.72
N ASP A 96 12.32 2.31 -28.89
CA ASP A 96 10.96 2.81 -29.05
C ASP A 96 9.94 1.72 -28.69
N GLN A 97 10.22 0.46 -29.06
CA GLN A 97 9.39 -0.69 -28.65
C GLN A 97 9.42 -0.90 -27.14
N TYR A 98 10.60 -0.85 -26.51
CA TYR A 98 10.73 -0.99 -25.06
C TYR A 98 9.92 0.08 -24.33
N GLN A 99 10.05 1.35 -24.74
CA GLN A 99 9.29 2.45 -24.14
C GLN A 99 7.78 2.27 -24.31
N LYS A 100 7.32 1.81 -25.48
CA LYS A 100 5.89 1.49 -25.69
C LYS A 100 5.41 0.37 -24.78
N ALA A 101 6.21 -0.68 -24.60
CA ALA A 101 5.88 -1.81 -23.73
C ALA A 101 5.84 -1.38 -22.25
N GLU A 102 6.80 -0.57 -21.81
CA GLU A 102 6.85 0.00 -20.46
C GLU A 102 5.63 0.89 -20.19
N TRP A 103 5.27 1.76 -21.13
CA TRP A 103 4.06 2.58 -21.06
C TRP A 103 2.78 1.73 -20.97
N ALA A 104 2.68 0.67 -21.76
CA ALA A 104 1.54 -0.23 -21.73
C ALA A 104 1.43 -0.96 -20.37
N SER A 105 2.56 -1.43 -19.83
CA SER A 105 2.63 -2.06 -18.50
C SER A 105 2.18 -1.09 -17.40
N ASN A 106 2.70 0.14 -17.42
CA ASN A 106 2.36 1.17 -16.43
C ASN A 106 0.87 1.56 -16.49
N ARG A 107 0.27 1.61 -17.69
CA ARG A 107 -1.17 1.81 -17.84
C ARG A 107 -1.97 0.70 -17.16
N VAL A 108 -1.65 -0.56 -17.43
CA VAL A 108 -2.35 -1.71 -16.82
C VAL A 108 -2.23 -1.68 -15.30
N LYS A 109 -1.04 -1.39 -14.77
CA LYS A 109 -0.80 -1.28 -13.33
C LYS A 109 -1.66 -0.19 -12.68
N CYS A 110 -1.76 0.98 -13.32
CA CYS A 110 -2.60 2.10 -12.85
C CYS A 110 -4.08 1.71 -12.73
N TYR A 111 -4.63 0.99 -13.72
CA TYR A 111 -6.01 0.52 -13.63
C TYR A 111 -6.21 -0.51 -12.52
N GLN A 112 -5.27 -1.46 -12.34
CA GLN A 112 -5.35 -2.46 -11.27
C GLN A 112 -5.29 -1.84 -9.87
N GLU A 113 -4.44 -0.83 -9.67
CA GLU A 113 -4.36 -0.11 -8.39
C GLU A 113 -5.65 0.68 -8.12
N LYS A 114 -6.21 1.35 -9.13
CA LYS A 114 -7.51 2.04 -9.00
C LYS A 114 -8.65 1.09 -8.61
N HIS A 115 -8.73 -0.09 -9.24
CA HIS A 115 -9.75 -1.08 -8.89
C HIS A 115 -9.62 -1.61 -7.46
N LYS A 116 -8.39 -1.81 -6.97
CA LYS A 116 -8.15 -2.22 -5.58
C LYS A 116 -8.52 -1.13 -4.57
N GLY A 117 -8.27 0.14 -4.89
CA GLY A 117 -8.66 1.28 -4.07
C GLY A 117 -10.17 1.38 -3.88
N LEU A 118 -10.94 1.34 -4.98
CA LEU A 118 -12.41 1.39 -4.94
C LEU A 118 -13.02 0.24 -4.14
N ALA A 119 -12.50 -0.98 -4.31
CA ALA A 119 -12.98 -2.15 -3.56
C ALA A 119 -12.71 -2.06 -2.05
N MET A 120 -11.72 -1.25 -1.63
CA MET A 120 -11.44 -1.01 -0.21
C MET A 120 -12.32 0.10 0.35
N GLU A 121 -12.58 1.17 -0.42
CA GLU A 121 -13.52 2.24 -0.06
C GLU A 121 -14.93 1.70 0.19
N ASP A 122 -15.44 0.82 -0.68
CA ASP A 122 -16.75 0.18 -0.50
C ASP A 122 -16.81 -0.64 0.81
N LYS A 123 -15.73 -1.38 1.12
CA LYS A 123 -15.65 -2.16 2.36
C LYS A 123 -15.60 -1.27 3.60
N ILE A 124 -14.91 -0.13 3.53
CA ILE A 124 -14.86 0.85 4.62
C ILE A 124 -16.26 1.40 4.87
N ALA A 125 -16.98 1.81 3.81
CA ALA A 125 -18.35 2.31 3.93
C ALA A 125 -19.31 1.28 4.58
N VAL A 126 -19.20 0.00 4.20
CA VAL A 126 -19.99 -1.09 4.82
C VAL A 126 -19.63 -1.28 6.31
N VAL A 127 -18.35 -1.20 6.67
CA VAL A 127 -17.91 -1.31 8.07
C VAL A 127 -18.41 -0.13 8.90
N ASP A 128 -18.33 1.09 8.38
CA ASP A 128 -18.81 2.29 9.06
C ASP A 128 -20.33 2.25 9.27
N ALA A 129 -21.10 1.79 8.28
CA ALA A 129 -22.54 1.58 8.43
C ALA A 129 -22.87 0.56 9.52
N LYS A 130 -22.13 -0.57 9.57
CA LYS A 130 -22.30 -1.58 10.63
C LYS A 130 -21.93 -1.04 12.01
N LYS A 131 -20.85 -0.27 12.11
CA LYS A 131 -20.41 0.37 13.35
C LYS A 131 -21.45 1.36 13.88
N MET A 132 -22.01 2.20 12.99
CA MET A 132 -23.06 3.15 13.33
C MET A 132 -24.34 2.46 13.81
N ASN A 133 -24.76 1.39 13.13
CA ASN A 133 -25.91 0.59 13.56
C ASN A 133 -25.69 -0.05 14.95
N LEU A 134 -24.49 -0.59 15.20
CA LEU A 134 -24.15 -1.15 16.51
C LEU A 134 -24.14 -0.08 17.61
N ALA A 135 -23.57 1.09 17.33
CA ALA A 135 -23.56 2.21 18.26
C ALA A 135 -24.98 2.66 18.63
N ASN A 136 -25.86 2.83 17.64
CA ASN A 136 -27.27 3.19 17.87
C ASN A 136 -28.00 2.15 18.74
N HIS A 137 -27.76 0.86 18.47
CA HIS A 137 -28.34 -0.22 19.26
C HIS A 137 -27.80 -0.25 20.70
N LEU A 138 -26.52 0.05 20.92
CA LEU A 138 -25.93 0.16 22.25
C LEU A 138 -26.49 1.36 23.02
N CYS A 139 -26.62 2.54 22.40
CA CYS A 139 -27.23 3.71 23.02
C CYS A 139 -28.63 3.40 23.52
N LYS A 140 -29.47 2.77 22.69
CA LYS A 140 -30.83 2.38 23.09
C LYS A 140 -30.84 1.44 24.30
N LYS A 141 -29.93 0.46 24.33
CA LYS A 141 -29.81 -0.46 25.49
C LYS A 141 -29.36 0.25 26.76
N ILE A 142 -28.49 1.26 26.64
CA ILE A 142 -28.05 2.07 27.78
C ILE A 142 -29.25 2.85 28.34
N GLU A 143 -30.03 3.51 27.49
CA GLU A 143 -31.25 4.23 27.90
C GLU A 143 -32.26 3.31 28.61
N GLU A 144 -32.47 2.09 28.10
CA GLU A 144 -33.32 1.09 28.75
C GLU A 144 -32.80 0.68 30.14
N VAL A 145 -31.48 0.49 30.28
CA VAL A 145 -30.85 0.15 31.56
C VAL A 145 -30.94 1.32 32.56
N GLU A 146 -30.70 2.55 32.12
CA GLU A 146 -30.82 3.76 32.96
C GLU A 146 -32.25 3.90 33.49
N LYS A 147 -33.26 3.66 32.65
CA LYS A 147 -34.66 3.67 33.07
C LYS A 147 -34.96 2.60 34.13
N MET A 148 -34.55 1.36 33.88
CA MET A 148 -34.73 0.28 34.86
C MET A 148 -34.02 0.59 36.18
N ASN A 149 -32.84 1.20 36.12
CA ASN A 149 -32.09 1.56 37.32
C ASN A 149 -32.82 2.64 38.14
N GLN A 150 -33.45 3.62 37.49
CA GLN A 150 -34.29 4.60 38.17
C GLN A 150 -35.50 3.94 38.87
N GLU A 151 -36.19 3.01 38.19
CA GLU A 151 -37.33 2.28 38.78
C GLU A 151 -36.91 1.45 40.02
N VAL A 152 -35.69 0.88 40.00
CA VAL A 152 -35.11 0.17 41.14
C VAL A 152 -34.84 1.10 42.32
N GLU A 153 -34.23 2.27 42.10
CA GLU A 153 -33.99 3.24 43.17
C GLU A 153 -35.30 3.80 43.75
N ASP A 154 -36.30 4.07 42.91
CA ASP A 154 -37.63 4.49 43.37
C ASP A 154 -38.29 3.42 44.25
N SER A 155 -38.22 2.15 43.82
CA SER A 155 -38.75 1.01 44.58
C SER A 155 -38.03 0.83 45.93
N LYS A 156 -36.71 1.04 45.96
CA LYS A 156 -35.89 0.96 47.17
C LYS A 156 -36.23 2.08 48.16
N ALA A 157 -36.46 3.31 47.67
CA ALA A 157 -36.90 4.42 48.49
C ALA A 157 -38.29 4.16 49.11
N GLN A 158 -39.22 3.59 48.34
CA GLN A 158 -40.54 3.17 48.85
C GLN A 158 -40.41 2.09 49.94
N LEU A 159 -39.56 1.08 49.73
CA LEU A 159 -39.32 0.04 50.72
C LEU A 159 -38.76 0.61 52.04
N ALA A 160 -37.79 1.51 51.95
CA ALA A 160 -37.20 2.18 53.12
C ALA A 160 -38.25 2.96 53.91
N ASN A 161 -39.13 3.70 53.21
CA ASN A 161 -40.23 4.43 53.84
C ASN A 161 -41.23 3.50 54.53
N ASN A 162 -41.64 2.40 53.88
CA ASN A 162 -42.59 1.44 54.45
C ASN A 162 -42.04 0.72 55.70
N ASN A 163 -40.75 0.40 55.73
CA ASN A 163 -40.12 -0.23 56.90
C ASN A 163 -40.09 0.68 58.13
N MET A 164 -40.01 2.01 57.95
CA MET A 164 -40.07 2.98 59.06
C MET A 164 -41.42 2.90 59.82
N TYR A 165 -42.52 2.66 59.11
CA TYR A 165 -43.85 2.49 59.72
C TYR A 165 -44.04 1.14 60.42
N LEU A 166 -43.18 0.15 60.17
CA LEU A 166 -43.26 -1.16 60.82
C LEU A 166 -42.48 -1.24 62.15
N GLU A 167 -41.53 -0.31 62.39
CA GLU A 167 -40.85 -0.24 63.69
C GLU A 167 -41.82 0.13 64.83
N GLU A 168 -42.80 0.99 64.56
CA GLU A 168 -43.71 1.49 65.59
C GLU A 168 -44.67 0.40 66.11
N PRO A 169 -45.34 -0.41 65.26
CA PRO A 169 -46.07 -1.60 65.70
C PRO A 169 -45.21 -2.60 66.48
N GLY A 170 -43.95 -2.80 66.09
CA GLY A 170 -43.02 -3.68 66.81
C GLY A 170 -42.70 -3.16 68.22
N ARG A 171 -42.48 -1.85 68.36
CA ARG A 171 -42.30 -1.18 69.67
C ARG A 171 -43.55 -1.29 70.52
N ILE A 172 -44.74 -1.00 69.95
CA ILE A 172 -46.02 -1.12 70.65
C ILE A 172 -46.24 -2.55 71.13
N PHE A 173 -46.03 -3.55 70.27
CA PHE A 173 -46.15 -4.97 70.63
C PHE A 173 -45.21 -5.35 71.79
N THR A 174 -43.96 -4.89 71.76
CA THR A 174 -42.98 -5.12 72.84
C THR A 174 -43.44 -4.51 74.17
N ILE A 175 -43.98 -3.28 74.12
CA ILE A 175 -44.55 -2.61 75.30
C ILE A 175 -45.74 -3.41 75.84
N MET A 176 -46.64 -3.87 74.98
CA MET A 176 -47.81 -4.67 75.38
C MET A 176 -47.41 -6.00 76.04
N GLN A 177 -46.42 -6.71 75.50
CA GLN A 177 -45.91 -7.95 76.10
C GLN A 177 -45.33 -7.73 77.50
N ASN A 178 -44.60 -6.62 77.71
CA ASN A 178 -44.01 -6.29 79.01
C ASN A 178 -45.10 -6.01 80.07
N TYR A 179 -46.13 -5.24 79.72
CA TYR A 179 -47.27 -5.02 80.60
C TYR A 179 -47.99 -6.32 80.96
N TYR A 180 -48.24 -7.18 79.98
CA TYR A 180 -48.87 -8.49 80.21
C TYR A 180 -48.07 -9.35 81.19
N PHE A 181 -46.75 -9.45 80.99
CA PHE A 181 -45.87 -10.21 81.89
C PHE A 181 -45.86 -9.67 83.32
N ARG A 182 -45.82 -8.34 83.49
CA ARG A 182 -45.90 -7.69 84.80
C ARG A 182 -47.24 -7.98 85.50
N MET A 183 -48.36 -7.87 84.79
CA MET A 183 -49.68 -8.19 85.34
C MET A 183 -49.79 -9.66 85.74
N ALA A 184 -49.28 -10.57 84.91
CA ALA A 184 -49.27 -12.01 85.22
C ALA A 184 -48.43 -12.33 86.47
N THR A 185 -47.32 -11.62 86.67
CA THR A 185 -46.45 -11.77 87.84
C THR A 185 -47.15 -11.26 89.10
N LEU A 186 -47.70 -10.03 89.06
CA LEU A 186 -48.49 -9.46 90.15
C LEU A 186 -49.68 -10.36 90.53
N ALA A 187 -50.39 -10.92 89.55
CA ALA A 187 -51.51 -11.82 89.81
C ALA A 187 -51.08 -13.13 90.49
N LYS A 188 -49.87 -13.63 90.21
CA LYS A 188 -49.29 -14.78 90.92
C LYS A 188 -48.91 -14.40 92.35
N ASP A 189 -48.29 -13.25 92.55
CA ASP A 189 -47.87 -12.77 93.87
C ASP A 189 -49.09 -12.53 94.78
N VAL A 190 -50.19 -11.97 94.24
CA VAL A 190 -51.46 -11.80 94.98
C VAL A 190 -52.10 -13.14 95.34
N LYS A 191 -51.97 -14.18 94.50
CA LYS A 191 -52.45 -15.53 94.83
C LYS A 191 -51.64 -16.24 95.91
N LEU A 192 -50.41 -15.80 96.20
CA LEU A 192 -49.57 -16.33 97.27
C LEU A 192 -49.81 -15.63 98.63
N LEU A 193 -50.59 -14.54 98.64
CA LEU A 193 -50.92 -13.74 99.83
C LEU A 193 -52.33 -14.04 100.40
N ASN A 194 -53.08 -14.95 99.78
CA ASN A 194 -54.38 -15.48 100.23
C ASN A 194 -54.27 -16.98 100.50
#